data_AF-A0A5B6ZD81-F1
#
_entry.id   AF-A0A5B6ZD81-F1
#
_cell.length_a   1.000
_cell.length_b   1.000
_cell.length_c   1.000
_cell.angle_alpha   90.00
_cell.angle_beta   90.00
_cell.angle_gamma   90.00
#
_symmetry.space_group_name_H-M   'P 1'
#
loop_
_entity.id
_entity.type
_entity.pdbx_description
1 polymer ?
#
loop_
_entity_poly.entity_id
_entity_poly.type
_entity_poly.pdbx_seq_one_letter_code
_entity_poly.pdbx_strand_id
1 'polypeptide(L)'
;MKIARFKRQRAAESKLLEIKERKERRGRSTKASALSTPVEVGEEDLLDDDGEEEREAWVTTISLGLCKAFDLLEMLKKEEEMLSAIKEKQLQEGDKELSQAILDERTKRAEAFHRDAAARAPYTKPAQPITCATFAQDVLEGRARVSQAHEHKHQPLIFGPASIVGGSLTSERERMAAQVFQPGFRFPTMSIEEAGLREMEIMNEWQERNAKLLEEANSSWHKDSRKLRPSEEDEDDDAAQEKARAWDDWKDDHPRGEGNKKLTPCG
;
A
#
# COMPACT_ATOMS: atom_id res chain seq x y z
N MET A 1 -30.31 15.91 26.78
CA MET A 1 -29.80 17.06 25.98
C MET A 1 -28.74 16.67 24.95
N LYS A 2 -27.61 16.03 25.34
CA LYS A 2 -26.52 15.67 24.40
C LYS A 2 -26.95 14.83 23.18
N ILE A 3 -27.77 13.80 23.41
CA ILE A 3 -28.26 12.91 22.34
C ILE A 3 -29.10 13.71 21.31
N ALA A 4 -29.91 14.66 21.77
CA ALA A 4 -30.71 15.49 20.88
C ALA A 4 -29.84 16.45 20.05
N ARG A 5 -28.78 17.04 20.66
CA ARG A 5 -27.81 17.88 19.94
C ARG A 5 -27.03 17.07 18.90
N PHE A 6 -26.55 15.88 19.27
CA PHE A 6 -25.85 14.99 18.35
C PHE A 6 -26.73 14.57 17.16
N LYS A 7 -27.99 14.20 17.41
CA LYS A 7 -28.96 13.90 16.34
C LYS A 7 -29.20 15.11 15.43
N ARG A 8 -29.34 16.31 16.01
CA ARG A 8 -29.50 17.56 15.25
C ARG A 8 -28.26 17.91 14.42
N GLN A 9 -27.06 17.69 14.97
CA GLN A 9 -25.80 17.87 14.26
C GLN A 9 -25.71 16.92 13.06
N ARG A 10 -25.96 15.63 13.27
CA ARG A 10 -25.94 14.62 12.19
C ARG A 10 -26.98 14.91 11.11
N ALA A 11 -28.17 15.34 11.50
CA ALA A 11 -29.21 15.74 10.55
C ALA A 11 -28.80 16.98 9.72
N ALA A 12 -28.19 17.99 10.35
CA ALA A 12 -27.69 19.18 9.65
C ALA A 12 -26.52 18.85 8.71
N GLU A 13 -25.61 17.97 9.11
CA GLU A 13 -24.50 17.48 8.28
C GLU A 13 -25.01 16.69 7.06
N SER A 14 -25.98 15.79 7.25
CA SER A 14 -26.63 15.05 6.15
C SER A 14 -27.31 16.00 5.17
N LYS A 15 -28.08 16.97 5.68
CA LYS A 15 -28.80 17.95 4.87
C LYS A 15 -27.86 18.82 4.02
N LEU A 16 -26.72 19.23 4.57
CA LEU A 16 -25.70 19.97 3.82
C LEU A 16 -25.05 19.11 2.74
N LEU A 17 -24.83 17.82 2.97
CA LEU A 17 -24.33 16.90 1.94
C LEU A 17 -25.33 16.73 0.80
N GLU A 18 -26.62 16.55 1.12
CA GLU A 18 -27.69 16.45 0.13
C GLU A 18 -27.79 17.71 -0.74
N ILE A 19 -27.72 18.90 -0.13
CA ILE A 19 -27.75 20.18 -0.87
C ILE A 19 -26.52 20.30 -1.79
N LYS A 20 -25.33 19.92 -1.32
CA LYS A 20 -24.11 19.93 -2.14
C LYS A 20 -24.19 18.97 -3.32
N GLU A 21 -24.68 17.75 -3.09
CA GLU A 21 -24.83 16.74 -4.13
C GLU A 21 -25.88 17.17 -5.18
N ARG A 22 -26.98 17.80 -4.74
CA ARG A 22 -27.99 18.38 -5.65
C ARG A 22 -27.40 19.52 -6.50
N LYS A 23 -26.64 20.44 -5.89
CA LYS A 23 -25.90 21.49 -6.62
C LYS A 23 -24.91 20.91 -7.62
N GLU A 24 -24.20 19.85 -7.26
CA GLU A 24 -23.25 19.20 -8.16
C GLU A 24 -23.94 18.51 -9.34
N ARG A 25 -25.08 17.85 -9.12
CA ARG A 25 -25.89 17.25 -10.19
C ARG A 25 -26.39 18.31 -11.18
N ARG A 26 -26.92 19.43 -10.69
CA ARG A 26 -27.33 20.55 -11.55
C ARG A 26 -26.15 21.13 -12.30
N GLY A 27 -25.03 21.39 -11.63
CA GLY A 27 -23.81 21.91 -12.26
C GLY A 27 -23.23 20.99 -13.34
N ARG A 28 -23.40 19.67 -13.23
CA ARG A 28 -23.03 18.72 -14.29
C ARG A 28 -24.03 18.76 -15.46
N SER A 29 -25.33 18.87 -15.16
CA SER A 29 -26.38 18.95 -16.18
C SER A 29 -26.29 20.23 -17.01
N THR A 30 -26.06 21.39 -16.37
CA THR A 30 -25.90 22.68 -17.07
C THR A 30 -24.64 22.69 -17.94
N LYS A 31 -23.53 22.16 -17.43
CA LYS A 31 -22.29 21.97 -18.21
C LYS A 31 -22.49 21.04 -19.41
N ALA A 32 -23.20 19.93 -19.24
CA ALA A 32 -23.50 19.00 -20.32
C ALA A 32 -24.44 19.61 -21.37
N SER A 33 -25.43 20.39 -20.94
CA SER A 33 -26.35 21.11 -21.82
C SER A 33 -25.62 22.16 -22.66
N ALA A 34 -24.78 22.99 -22.03
CA ALA A 34 -23.97 24.01 -22.69
C ALA A 34 -22.95 23.44 -23.69
N LEU A 35 -22.50 22.19 -23.51
CA LEU A 35 -21.64 21.48 -24.46
C LEU A 35 -22.40 20.95 -25.69
N SER A 36 -23.72 20.81 -25.61
CA SER A 36 -24.55 20.20 -26.66
C SER A 36 -25.29 21.20 -27.55
N THR A 37 -25.46 22.45 -27.11
CA THR A 37 -26.11 23.52 -27.87
C THR A 37 -25.08 24.35 -28.64
N PRO A 38 -25.17 24.46 -29.99
CA PRO A 38 -24.37 25.41 -30.76
C PRO A 38 -24.64 26.82 -30.23
N VAL A 39 -23.58 27.61 -30.04
CA VAL A 39 -23.65 28.98 -29.49
C VAL A 39 -24.48 29.89 -30.41
N GLU A 40 -25.78 29.96 -30.16
CA GLU A 40 -26.64 31.05 -30.66
C GLU A 40 -26.50 32.21 -29.68
N VAL A 41 -25.85 33.27 -30.14
CA VAL A 41 -25.66 34.53 -29.42
C VAL A 41 -27.04 35.18 -29.25
N GLY A 42 -27.70 34.96 -28.11
CA GLY A 42 -28.91 35.73 -27.80
C GLY A 42 -29.96 35.12 -26.87
N GLU A 43 -29.64 34.17 -25.99
CA GLU A 43 -30.58 33.79 -24.93
C GLU A 43 -30.14 34.39 -23.59
N GLU A 44 -31.00 35.27 -23.07
CA GLU A 44 -30.87 35.90 -21.76
C GLU A 44 -30.62 34.83 -20.68
N ASP A 45 -29.57 35.03 -19.89
CA ASP A 45 -29.30 34.28 -18.66
C ASP A 45 -30.57 34.27 -17.80
N LEU A 46 -31.36 33.20 -17.91
CA LEU A 46 -32.41 32.90 -16.96
C LEU A 46 -31.70 32.71 -15.61
N LEU A 47 -31.75 33.77 -14.79
CA LEU A 47 -31.27 33.78 -13.42
C LEU A 47 -31.93 32.60 -12.69
N ASP A 48 -31.21 31.49 -12.59
CA ASP A 48 -31.61 30.31 -11.84
C ASP A 48 -32.04 30.78 -10.45
N ASP A 49 -33.23 30.36 -10.01
CA ASP A 49 -33.80 30.61 -8.68
C ASP A 49 -33.04 29.82 -7.59
N ASP A 50 -31.71 29.90 -7.61
CA ASP A 50 -30.77 29.27 -6.69
C ASP A 50 -30.80 29.95 -5.29
N GLY A 51 -31.50 31.08 -5.17
CA GLY A 51 -31.55 31.89 -3.96
C GLY A 51 -32.15 31.14 -2.78
N GLU A 52 -33.19 30.33 -2.97
CA GLU A 52 -33.84 29.59 -1.87
C GLU A 52 -32.95 28.47 -1.33
N GLU A 53 -32.25 27.75 -2.21
CA GLU A 53 -31.36 26.68 -1.79
C GLU A 53 -30.09 27.21 -1.13
N GLU A 54 -29.59 28.36 -1.57
CA GLU A 54 -28.50 29.06 -0.92
C GLU A 54 -28.90 29.52 0.47
N ARG A 55 -30.09 30.12 0.62
CA ARG A 55 -30.65 30.45 1.92
C ARG A 55 -30.73 29.21 2.82
N GLU A 56 -31.23 28.09 2.30
CA GLU A 56 -31.31 26.84 3.06
C GLU A 56 -29.92 26.31 3.47
N ALA A 57 -28.92 26.37 2.57
CA ALA A 57 -27.54 25.99 2.85
C ALA A 57 -26.91 26.87 3.94
N TRP A 58 -27.13 28.18 3.88
CA TRP A 58 -26.62 29.12 4.88
C TRP A 58 -27.30 28.91 6.24
N VAL A 59 -28.63 28.80 6.27
CA VAL A 59 -29.38 28.56 7.52
C VAL A 59 -28.97 27.24 8.17
N THR A 60 -28.81 26.17 7.39
CA THR A 60 -28.35 24.87 7.91
C THR A 60 -26.91 24.93 8.41
N THR A 61 -26.02 25.63 7.71
CA THR A 61 -24.63 25.87 8.15
C THR A 61 -24.56 26.64 9.47
N ILE A 62 -25.34 27.71 9.60
CA ILE A 62 -25.43 28.49 10.84
C ILE A 62 -25.96 27.61 11.97
N SER A 63 -27.01 26.82 11.72
CA SER A 63 -27.58 25.92 12.72
C SER A 63 -26.59 24.84 13.20
N LEU A 64 -25.75 24.32 12.29
CA LEU A 64 -24.68 23.38 12.60
C LEU A 64 -23.58 24.05 13.41
N GLY A 65 -23.17 25.26 13.01
CA GLY A 65 -22.20 26.08 13.73
C GLY A 65 -22.62 26.36 15.16
N LEU A 66 -23.90 26.71 15.38
CA LEU A 66 -24.47 26.89 16.72
C LEU A 66 -24.38 25.62 17.57
N CYS A 67 -24.74 24.46 17.00
CA CYS A 67 -24.65 23.19 17.74
C CYS A 67 -23.20 22.89 18.18
N LYS A 68 -22.24 23.07 17.28
CA LYS A 68 -20.80 22.88 17.57
C LYS A 68 -20.31 23.88 18.61
N ALA A 69 -20.71 25.15 18.52
CA ALA A 69 -20.35 26.17 19.47
C ALA A 69 -20.84 25.85 20.89
N PHE A 70 -22.06 25.33 21.04
CA PHE A 70 -22.58 24.90 22.35
C PHE A 70 -21.81 23.72 22.94
N ASP A 71 -21.45 22.73 22.12
CA ASP A 71 -20.66 21.59 22.59
C ASP A 71 -19.23 22.02 22.96
N LEU A 72 -18.61 22.91 22.19
CA LEU A 72 -17.31 23.52 22.53
C LEU A 72 -17.38 24.33 23.82
N LEU A 73 -18.44 25.13 24.02
CA LEU A 73 -18.63 25.90 25.24
C LEU A 73 -18.77 25.00 26.47
N GLU A 74 -19.43 23.84 26.35
CA GLU A 74 -19.49 22.85 27.44
C GLU A 74 -18.11 22.26 27.76
N MET A 75 -17.25 22.09 26.75
CA MET A 75 -15.88 21.61 26.94
C MET A 75 -14.99 22.69 27.59
N LEU A 76 -15.05 23.92 27.11
CA LEU A 76 -14.29 25.05 27.64
C LEU A 76 -14.63 25.35 29.10
N LYS A 77 -15.91 25.25 29.49
CA LYS A 77 -16.31 25.43 30.90
C LYS A 77 -15.67 24.38 31.82
N LYS A 78 -15.61 23.13 31.38
CA LYS A 78 -14.95 22.07 32.17
C LYS A 78 -13.45 22.29 32.26
N GLU A 79 -12.83 22.75 31.18
CA GLU A 79 -11.41 23.10 31.19
C GLU A 79 -11.15 24.27 32.15
N GLU A 80 -11.98 25.32 32.12
CA GLU A 80 -11.91 26.45 33.06
C GLU A 80 -12.06 26.00 34.52
N GLU A 81 -13.03 25.13 34.82
CA GLU A 81 -13.20 24.55 36.15
C GLU A 81 -11.96 23.76 36.59
N MET A 82 -11.40 22.92 35.72
CA MET A 82 -10.18 22.16 36.01
C MET A 82 -8.97 23.06 36.24
N LEU A 83 -8.77 24.06 35.38
CA LEU A 83 -7.66 25.01 35.50
C LEU A 83 -7.82 25.89 36.75
N SER A 84 -9.04 26.28 37.11
CA SER A 84 -9.31 27.03 38.34
C SER A 84 -8.98 26.18 39.57
N ALA A 85 -9.35 24.90 39.57
CA ALA A 85 -8.99 23.99 40.65
C ALA A 85 -7.46 23.78 40.74
N ILE A 86 -6.75 23.71 39.62
CA ILE A 86 -5.28 23.63 39.60
C ILE A 86 -4.68 24.91 40.17
N LYS A 87 -5.19 26.09 39.78
CA LYS A 87 -4.73 27.38 40.29
C LYS A 87 -4.98 27.52 41.81
N GLU A 88 -6.13 27.05 42.29
CA GLU A 88 -6.42 27.02 43.73
C GLU A 88 -5.44 26.11 44.48
N LYS A 89 -5.16 24.91 43.95
CA LYS A 89 -4.13 24.02 44.51
C LYS A 89 -2.73 24.64 44.49
N GLN A 90 -2.36 25.35 43.42
CA GLN A 90 -1.10 26.10 43.37
C GLN A 90 -1.00 27.15 44.47
N LEU A 91 -2.11 27.83 44.82
CA LEU A 91 -2.14 28.79 45.92
C LEU A 91 -2.06 28.12 47.30
N GLN A 92 -2.59 26.90 47.46
CA GLN A 92 -2.60 26.18 48.74
C GLN A 92 -1.30 25.42 49.03
N GLU A 93 -0.76 24.70 48.04
CA GLU A 93 0.38 23.78 48.17
C GLU A 93 1.69 24.39 47.63
N GLY A 94 1.60 25.50 46.87
CA GLY A 94 2.75 26.13 46.22
C GLY A 94 3.23 25.38 44.97
N ASP A 95 3.85 26.10 44.04
CA ASP A 95 4.22 25.57 42.71
C ASP A 95 5.16 24.36 42.75
N LYS A 96 5.99 24.27 43.79
CA LYS A 96 6.99 23.18 43.95
C LYS A 96 6.33 21.86 44.35
N GLU A 97 5.33 21.88 45.21
CA GLU A 97 4.65 20.67 45.67
C GLU A 97 3.74 20.13 44.56
N LEU A 98 3.06 21.02 43.83
CA LEU A 98 2.26 20.65 42.68
C LEU A 98 3.11 20.02 41.56
N SER A 99 4.27 20.61 41.23
CA SER A 99 5.17 20.04 40.21
C SER A 99 5.75 18.69 40.64
N GLN A 100 6.09 18.50 41.91
CA GLN A 100 6.48 17.19 42.44
C GLN A 100 5.33 16.17 42.35
N ALA A 101 4.12 16.55 42.72
CA ALA A 101 2.94 15.67 42.64
C ALA A 101 2.63 15.23 41.19
N ILE A 102 2.79 16.11 40.21
CA ILE A 102 2.62 15.79 38.78
C ILE A 102 3.69 14.81 38.31
N LEU A 103 4.95 15.01 38.72
CA LEU A 103 6.04 14.09 38.39
C LEU A 103 5.82 12.71 39.02
N ASP A 104 5.36 12.67 40.27
CA ASP A 104 5.02 11.42 40.98
C ASP A 104 3.82 10.70 40.37
N GLU A 105 2.82 11.42 39.86
CA GLU A 105 1.70 10.80 39.12
C GLU A 105 2.21 10.17 37.81
N ARG A 106 3.08 10.88 37.09
CA ARG A 106 3.65 10.39 35.83
C ARG A 106 4.49 9.12 36.05
N THR A 107 5.32 9.08 37.10
CA THR A 107 6.11 7.88 37.42
C THR A 107 5.19 6.71 37.79
N LYS A 108 4.19 6.92 38.65
CA LYS A 108 3.18 5.90 39.00
C LYS A 108 2.44 5.37 37.77
N ARG A 109 2.08 6.24 36.82
CA ARG A 109 1.39 5.85 35.58
C ARG A 109 2.29 5.02 34.67
N ALA A 110 3.56 5.39 34.54
CA ALA A 110 4.55 4.61 33.79
C ALA A 110 4.77 3.24 34.43
N GLU A 111 4.93 3.18 35.76
CA GLU A 111 5.08 1.94 36.50
C GLU A 111 3.83 1.04 36.36
N ALA A 112 2.64 1.61 36.44
CA ALA A 112 1.39 0.89 36.24
C ALA A 112 1.28 0.32 34.81
N PHE A 113 1.67 1.10 33.80
CA PHE A 113 1.72 0.62 32.41
C PHE A 113 2.70 -0.54 32.25
N HIS A 114 3.91 -0.43 32.78
CA HIS A 114 4.88 -1.52 32.74
C HIS A 114 4.41 -2.76 33.48
N ARG A 115 3.79 -2.58 34.65
CA ARG A 115 3.20 -3.67 35.44
C ARG A 115 2.06 -4.37 34.69
N ASP A 116 1.14 -3.61 34.09
CA ASP A 116 0.02 -4.15 33.31
C ASP A 116 0.51 -4.86 32.03
N ALA A 117 1.48 -4.26 31.32
CA ALA A 117 2.10 -4.90 30.16
C ALA A 117 2.81 -6.20 30.53
N ALA A 118 3.56 -6.23 31.63
CA ALA A 118 4.20 -7.44 32.14
C ALA A 118 3.19 -8.50 32.57
N ALA A 119 2.08 -8.10 33.20
CA ALA A 119 1.00 -9.01 33.57
C ALA A 119 0.27 -9.59 32.35
N ARG A 120 0.14 -8.81 31.27
CA ARG A 120 -0.49 -9.24 30.01
C ARG A 120 0.42 -10.10 29.15
N ALA A 121 1.74 -9.86 29.16
CA ALA A 121 2.73 -10.56 28.33
C ALA A 121 2.59 -12.10 28.29
N PRO A 122 2.37 -12.83 29.41
CA PRO A 122 2.20 -14.29 29.35
C PRO A 122 0.88 -14.73 28.69
N TYR A 123 -0.13 -13.86 28.66
CA TYR A 123 -1.45 -14.14 28.08
C TYR A 123 -1.60 -13.60 26.65
N THR A 124 -0.73 -12.67 26.23
CA THR A 124 -0.70 -12.22 24.84
C THR A 124 -0.08 -13.30 23.97
N LYS A 125 -0.92 -14.05 23.25
CA LYS A 125 -0.42 -14.93 22.19
C LYS A 125 0.09 -14.05 21.05
N PRO A 126 1.37 -14.16 20.66
CA PRO A 126 1.82 -13.49 19.45
C PRO A 126 0.97 -13.99 18.28
N ALA A 127 0.54 -13.09 17.40
CA ALA A 127 -0.12 -13.49 16.17
C ALA A 127 0.80 -14.51 15.48
N GLN A 128 0.24 -15.67 15.11
CA GLN A 128 1.04 -16.68 14.42
C GLN A 128 1.54 -16.04 13.12
N PRO A 129 2.84 -16.14 12.81
CA PRO A 129 3.35 -15.63 11.56
C PRO A 129 2.60 -16.36 10.44
N ILE A 130 1.96 -15.60 9.56
CA ILE A 130 1.34 -16.16 8.36
C ILE A 130 2.49 -16.66 7.50
N THR A 131 2.70 -17.98 7.52
CA THR A 131 3.68 -18.60 6.64
C THR A 131 3.21 -18.45 5.20
N CYS A 132 4.15 -18.37 4.25
CA CYS A 132 3.84 -18.32 2.82
C CYS A 132 2.96 -19.50 2.39
N ALA A 133 3.15 -20.68 2.98
CA ALA A 133 2.34 -21.87 2.74
C ALA A 133 0.88 -21.69 3.18
N THR A 134 0.64 -21.15 4.38
CA THR A 134 -0.72 -20.89 4.87
C THR A 134 -1.45 -19.82 4.06
N PHE A 135 -0.76 -18.74 3.66
CA PHE A 135 -1.35 -17.71 2.80
C PHE A 135 -1.70 -18.24 1.42
N ALA A 136 -0.80 -19.00 0.80
CA ALA A 136 -1.05 -19.62 -0.51
C ALA A 136 -2.26 -20.57 -0.45
N GLN A 137 -2.40 -21.33 0.64
CA GLN A 137 -3.55 -22.21 0.82
C GLN A 137 -4.85 -21.43 1.04
N ASP A 138 -4.85 -20.35 1.82
CA ASP A 138 -6.02 -19.48 1.99
C ASP A 138 -6.43 -18.76 0.70
N VAL A 139 -5.47 -18.43 -0.17
CA VAL A 139 -5.73 -17.89 -1.52
C VAL A 139 -6.40 -18.94 -2.40
N LEU A 140 -5.91 -20.18 -2.39
CA LEU A 140 -6.50 -21.29 -3.14
C LEU A 140 -7.90 -21.67 -2.63
N GLU A 141 -8.11 -21.59 -1.31
CA GLU A 141 -9.40 -21.84 -0.65
C GLU A 141 -10.37 -20.64 -0.71
N GLY A 142 -9.96 -19.51 -1.33
CA GLY A 142 -10.76 -18.31 -1.51
C GLY A 142 -11.02 -17.50 -0.23
N ARG A 143 -10.31 -17.80 0.85
CA ARG A 143 -10.39 -17.10 2.15
C ARG A 143 -9.53 -15.83 2.19
N ALA A 144 -8.53 -15.73 1.30
CA ALA A 144 -7.68 -14.55 1.15
C ALA A 144 -7.56 -14.14 -0.33
N ARG A 145 -7.32 -12.86 -0.60
CA ARG A 145 -6.99 -12.36 -1.95
C ARG A 145 -5.49 -12.08 -2.05
N VAL A 146 -4.88 -12.40 -3.19
CA VAL A 146 -3.47 -12.06 -3.48
C VAL A 146 -3.21 -10.55 -3.38
N SER A 147 -4.22 -9.73 -3.69
CA SER A 147 -4.16 -8.27 -3.57
C SER A 147 -4.46 -7.73 -2.17
N GLN A 148 -4.80 -8.59 -1.22
CA GLN A 148 -5.03 -8.18 0.16
C GLN A 148 -3.67 -8.03 0.84
N ALA A 149 -3.14 -6.80 0.82
CA ALA A 149 -2.03 -6.42 1.68
C ALA A 149 -2.42 -6.78 3.12
N HIS A 150 -1.73 -7.74 3.71
CA HIS A 150 -1.93 -8.05 5.11
C HIS A 150 -1.30 -6.89 5.89
N GLU A 151 -2.13 -6.05 6.52
CA GLU A 151 -1.63 -4.95 7.36
C GLU A 151 -0.95 -5.52 8.61
N HIS A 152 0.30 -5.96 8.46
CA HIS A 152 1.16 -6.21 9.59
C HIS A 152 1.62 -4.83 10.06
N LYS A 153 0.99 -4.32 11.13
CA LYS A 153 1.50 -3.15 11.85
C LYS A 153 2.82 -3.51 12.49
N HIS A 154 3.89 -3.52 11.71
CA HIS A 154 5.25 -3.57 12.22
C HIS A 154 5.52 -2.21 12.85
N GLN A 155 5.33 -2.14 14.17
CA GLN A 155 5.86 -1.03 14.92
C GLN A 155 7.39 -1.13 14.75
N PRO A 156 8.05 -0.11 14.16
CA PRO A 156 9.50 -0.18 13.99
C PRO A 156 10.11 -0.41 15.37
N LEU A 157 10.95 -1.43 15.48
CA LEU A 157 11.72 -1.70 16.70
C LEU A 157 12.76 -0.57 16.85
N ILE A 158 12.31 0.58 17.33
CA ILE A 158 13.21 1.65 17.71
C ILE A 158 13.76 1.26 19.08
N PHE A 159 15.06 0.97 19.11
CA PHE A 159 15.75 0.60 20.32
C PHE A 159 16.02 1.86 21.16
N GLY A 160 15.38 1.96 22.33
CA GLY A 160 15.51 3.10 23.23
C GLY A 160 14.42 3.12 24.30
N PRO A 161 14.56 3.92 25.37
CA PRO A 161 13.52 4.02 26.40
C PRO A 161 12.20 4.50 25.79
N ALA A 162 11.08 3.90 26.20
CA ALA A 162 9.76 4.13 25.63
C ALA A 162 9.31 5.61 25.65
N SER A 163 9.87 6.42 26.57
CA SER A 163 9.67 7.87 26.64
C SER A 163 10.19 8.65 25.43
N ILE A 164 11.16 8.09 24.69
CA ILE A 164 11.83 8.71 23.53
C ILE A 164 11.30 8.11 22.21
N VAL A 165 10.96 6.81 22.23
CA VAL A 165 10.53 6.05 21.04
C VAL A 165 9.12 6.40 20.57
N GLY A 166 8.23 6.83 21.47
CA GLY A 166 6.84 7.18 21.17
C GLY A 166 6.47 8.66 21.33
N GLY A 167 7.42 9.52 21.71
CA GLY A 167 7.20 10.95 21.95
C GLY A 167 7.76 11.83 20.83
N SER A 168 7.24 13.05 20.68
CA SER A 168 7.88 14.06 19.84
C SER A 168 9.25 14.42 20.43
N LEU A 169 10.34 14.21 19.69
CA LEU A 169 11.71 14.55 20.09
C LEU A 169 11.91 16.08 20.10
N THR A 170 11.38 16.75 21.10
CA THR A 170 11.39 18.22 21.21
C THR A 170 12.69 18.76 21.80
N SER A 171 13.40 17.98 22.62
CA SER A 171 14.66 18.43 23.25
C SER A 171 15.91 17.81 22.63
N GLU A 172 17.00 18.57 22.59
CA GLU A 172 18.31 18.14 22.09
C GLU A 172 18.91 16.99 22.91
N ARG A 173 18.63 16.98 24.22
CA ARG A 173 19.03 15.91 25.15
C ARG A 173 18.37 14.58 24.80
N GLU A 174 17.10 14.58 24.44
CA GLU A 174 16.36 13.37 24.02
C GLU A 174 16.88 12.84 22.67
N ARG A 175 17.29 13.73 21.75
CA ARG A 175 17.92 13.35 20.47
C ARG A 175 19.26 12.68 20.66
N MET A 176 20.12 13.22 21.54
CA MET A 176 21.39 12.58 21.88
C MET A 176 21.15 11.21 22.52
N ALA A 177 20.22 11.09 23.47
CA ALA A 177 19.92 9.81 24.13
C ALA A 177 19.37 8.75 23.15
N ALA A 178 18.59 9.15 22.13
CA ALA A 178 18.12 8.25 21.08
C ALA A 178 19.25 7.68 20.18
N GLN A 179 20.41 8.33 20.15
CA GLN A 179 21.56 7.93 19.33
C GLN A 179 22.54 7.00 20.06
N VAL A 180 22.50 6.95 21.40
CA VAL A 180 23.53 6.26 22.22
C VAL A 180 23.48 4.73 22.13
N PHE A 181 22.45 4.14 21.52
CA PHE A 181 22.33 2.68 21.35
C PHE A 181 21.82 2.25 19.97
N GLN A 182 22.23 2.94 18.90
CA GLN A 182 21.90 2.49 17.55
C GLN A 182 22.84 1.36 17.09
N PRO A 183 22.31 0.31 16.44
CA PRO A 183 23.15 -0.72 15.82
C PRO A 183 24.13 -0.13 14.80
N GLY A 184 25.36 -0.66 14.77
CA GLY A 184 26.43 -0.22 13.87
C GLY A 184 26.26 -0.60 12.40
N PHE A 185 25.09 -1.10 11.99
CA PHE A 185 24.76 -1.43 10.61
C PHE A 185 23.61 -0.57 10.11
N ARG A 186 23.60 -0.28 8.82
CA ARG A 186 22.49 0.45 8.18
C ARG A 186 21.25 -0.43 8.20
N PHE A 187 20.17 0.06 8.79
CA PHE A 187 18.89 -0.62 8.72
C PHE A 187 18.32 -0.55 7.30
N PRO A 188 17.59 -1.59 6.86
CA PRO A 188 16.76 -1.50 5.67
C PRO A 188 15.84 -0.28 5.76
N THR A 189 15.87 0.57 4.74
CA THR A 189 15.00 1.76 4.65
C THR A 189 13.63 1.45 4.10
N MET A 190 13.45 0.24 3.57
CA MET A 190 12.21 -0.23 2.97
C MET A 190 11.56 -1.25 3.88
N SER A 191 10.23 -1.25 3.90
CA SER A 191 9.48 -2.28 4.60
C SER A 191 9.63 -3.64 3.91
N ILE A 192 9.36 -4.72 4.64
CA ILE A 192 9.36 -6.08 4.08
C ILE A 192 8.33 -6.22 2.96
N GLU A 193 7.17 -5.57 3.09
CA GLU A 193 6.13 -5.56 2.04
C GLU A 193 6.61 -4.80 0.80
N GLU A 194 7.24 -3.65 0.99
CA GLU A 194 7.79 -2.84 -0.11
C GLU A 194 8.93 -3.57 -0.85
N ALA A 195 9.75 -4.32 -0.10
CA ALA A 195 10.74 -5.21 -0.69
C ALA A 195 10.07 -6.35 -1.48
N GLY A 196 9.02 -6.97 -0.95
CA GLY A 196 8.25 -8.02 -1.62
C GLY A 196 7.58 -7.55 -2.92
N LEU A 197 6.99 -6.35 -2.93
CA LEU A 197 6.41 -5.75 -4.14
C LEU A 197 7.48 -5.49 -5.20
N ARG A 198 8.65 -4.97 -4.80
CA ARG A 198 9.77 -4.75 -5.71
C ARG A 198 10.30 -6.08 -6.28
N GLU A 199 10.33 -7.15 -5.49
CA GLU A 199 10.70 -8.49 -5.98
C GLU A 199 9.68 -9.02 -7.01
N MET A 200 8.38 -8.83 -6.79
CA MET A 200 7.34 -9.21 -7.76
C MET A 200 7.46 -8.43 -9.08
N GLU A 201 7.76 -7.13 -9.01
CA GLU A 201 7.98 -6.28 -10.18
C GLU A 201 9.19 -6.76 -10.99
N ILE A 202 10.32 -7.04 -10.33
CA ILE A 202 11.52 -7.62 -10.96
C ILE A 202 11.21 -8.97 -11.61
N MET A 203 10.38 -9.80 -10.98
CA MET A 203 9.99 -11.10 -11.53
C MET A 203 9.10 -10.95 -12.79
N ASN A 204 8.14 -10.02 -12.78
CA ASN A 204 7.30 -9.72 -13.92
C ASN A 204 8.12 -9.20 -15.10
N GLU A 205 9.04 -8.26 -14.86
CA GLU A 205 9.94 -7.77 -15.90
C GLU A 205 10.82 -8.88 -16.49
N TRP A 206 11.27 -9.83 -15.66
CA TRP A 206 12.06 -10.97 -16.12
C TRP A 206 11.24 -11.91 -17.00
N GLN A 207 9.97 -12.17 -16.62
CA GLN A 207 9.05 -12.96 -17.43
C GLN A 207 8.74 -12.30 -18.77
N GLU A 208 8.47 -10.99 -18.77
CA GLU A 208 8.23 -10.21 -19.99
C GLU A 208 9.45 -10.19 -20.91
N ARG A 209 10.65 -10.00 -20.35
CA ARG A 209 11.91 -10.06 -21.12
C ARG A 209 12.12 -11.42 -21.77
N ASN A 210 11.83 -12.52 -21.05
CA ASN A 210 11.95 -13.87 -21.59
C ASN A 210 10.87 -14.18 -22.64
N ALA A 211 9.63 -13.76 -22.43
CA ALA A 211 8.56 -13.92 -23.40
C ALA A 211 8.88 -13.17 -24.70
N LYS A 212 9.41 -11.95 -24.59
CA LYS A 212 9.87 -11.16 -25.73
C LYS A 212 11.03 -11.82 -26.46
N LEU A 213 12.01 -12.36 -25.74
CA LEU A 213 13.14 -13.09 -26.33
C LEU A 213 12.67 -14.35 -27.08
N LEU A 214 11.70 -15.08 -26.52
CA LEU A 214 11.11 -16.25 -27.13
C LEU A 214 10.28 -15.90 -28.38
N GLU A 215 9.53 -14.80 -28.35
CA GLU A 215 8.78 -14.29 -29.49
C GLU A 215 9.73 -13.84 -30.61
N GLU A 216 10.82 -13.15 -30.27
CA GLU A 216 11.87 -12.73 -31.20
C GLU A 216 12.57 -13.94 -31.85
N ALA A 217 12.90 -14.97 -31.07
CA ALA A 217 13.44 -16.23 -31.58
C ALA A 217 12.45 -16.97 -32.52
N ASN A 218 11.16 -17.00 -32.19
CA ASN A 218 10.14 -17.60 -33.05
C ASN A 218 9.87 -16.78 -34.32
N SER A 219 10.07 -15.47 -34.28
CA SER A 219 9.84 -14.58 -35.42
C SER A 219 10.98 -14.57 -36.44
N SER A 220 12.21 -14.89 -36.01
CA SER A 220 13.44 -14.76 -36.81
C SER A 220 13.79 -15.98 -37.67
N TRP A 221 13.26 -17.17 -37.38
CA TRP A 221 13.55 -18.37 -38.17
C TRP A 221 12.44 -18.80 -39.15
N HIS A 222 11.16 -18.46 -38.91
CA HIS A 222 10.02 -19.03 -39.67
C HIS A 222 9.42 -18.12 -40.77
N LYS A 223 10.06 -17.00 -41.13
CA LYS A 223 9.56 -16.14 -42.22
C LYS A 223 10.28 -16.30 -43.56
N ASP A 224 11.35 -17.10 -43.65
CA ASP A 224 12.12 -17.26 -44.89
C ASP A 224 11.89 -18.59 -45.65
N SER A 225 11.18 -19.56 -45.07
CA SER A 225 10.92 -20.86 -45.74
C SER A 225 9.62 -20.91 -46.56
N ARG A 226 8.86 -19.81 -46.65
CA ARG A 226 7.59 -19.75 -47.40
C ARG A 226 7.72 -18.95 -48.70
N LYS A 227 8.76 -19.23 -49.48
CA LYS A 227 8.84 -18.84 -50.89
C LYS A 227 9.01 -20.08 -51.77
N LEU A 228 7.92 -20.36 -52.50
CA LEU A 228 7.79 -21.05 -53.79
C LEU A 228 9.00 -21.86 -54.31
N ARG A 229 8.79 -23.15 -54.59
CA ARG A 229 9.41 -23.80 -55.76
C ARG A 229 8.33 -24.43 -56.64
N PRO A 230 8.11 -23.90 -57.85
CA PRO A 230 7.46 -24.61 -58.95
C PRO A 230 8.35 -25.73 -59.49
N SER A 231 7.68 -26.81 -59.91
CA SER A 231 8.12 -27.90 -60.81
C SER A 231 9.39 -27.62 -61.63
N GLU A 232 10.42 -28.47 -61.48
CA GLU A 232 11.22 -29.04 -62.57
C GLU A 232 12.31 -29.99 -62.02
N GLU A 233 12.34 -31.18 -62.62
CA GLU A 233 13.50 -32.04 -62.90
C GLU A 233 14.06 -32.97 -61.81
N ASP A 234 14.00 -34.27 -62.14
CA ASP A 234 14.44 -35.49 -61.46
C ASP A 234 15.97 -35.59 -61.25
N GLU A 235 16.68 -34.49 -60.98
CA GLU A 235 18.16 -34.48 -60.77
C GLU A 235 18.59 -34.53 -59.29
N ASP A 236 17.70 -34.21 -58.34
CA ASP A 236 18.06 -34.16 -56.90
C ASP A 236 18.04 -35.54 -56.21
N ASP A 237 17.40 -36.54 -56.85
CA ASP A 237 17.36 -37.92 -56.32
C ASP A 237 18.66 -38.68 -56.61
N ASP A 238 19.33 -38.41 -57.74
CA ASP A 238 20.64 -38.98 -58.07
C ASP A 238 21.72 -38.45 -57.13
N ALA A 239 21.72 -37.14 -56.84
CA ALA A 239 22.67 -36.54 -55.89
C ALA A 239 22.45 -37.05 -54.45
N ALA A 240 21.20 -37.28 -54.06
CA ALA A 240 20.87 -37.88 -52.77
C ALA A 240 21.29 -39.36 -52.70
N GLN A 241 21.10 -40.12 -53.78
CA GLN A 241 21.54 -41.52 -53.88
C GLN A 241 23.06 -41.65 -53.92
N GLU A 242 23.78 -40.77 -54.62
CA GLU A 242 25.25 -40.74 -54.62
C GLU A 242 25.79 -40.41 -53.23
N LYS A 243 25.16 -39.47 -52.52
CA LYS A 243 25.55 -39.12 -51.14
C LYS A 243 25.25 -40.25 -50.16
N ALA A 244 24.16 -40.98 -50.35
CA ALA A 244 23.85 -42.17 -49.56
C ALA A 244 24.82 -43.33 -49.84
N ARG A 245 25.15 -43.58 -51.12
CA ARG A 245 26.19 -44.56 -51.51
C ARG A 245 27.56 -44.17 -50.96
N ALA A 246 27.97 -42.92 -51.09
CA ALA A 246 29.24 -42.43 -50.56
C ALA A 246 29.32 -42.56 -49.03
N TRP A 247 28.18 -42.45 -48.34
CA TRP A 247 28.12 -42.67 -46.91
C TRP A 247 28.20 -44.15 -46.54
N ASP A 248 27.63 -45.05 -47.34
CA ASP A 248 27.72 -46.51 -47.16
C ASP A 248 29.14 -47.04 -47.48
N ASP A 249 29.73 -46.60 -48.59
CA ASP A 249 31.13 -46.90 -48.96
C ASP A 249 32.10 -46.45 -47.85
N TRP A 250 31.86 -45.27 -47.25
CA TRP A 250 32.64 -44.81 -46.10
C TRP A 250 32.47 -45.72 -44.87
N LYS A 251 31.29 -46.27 -44.62
CA LYS A 251 31.05 -47.19 -43.49
C LYS A 251 31.75 -48.53 -43.70
N ASP A 252 31.84 -49.00 -44.93
CA ASP A 252 32.54 -50.22 -45.31
C ASP A 252 34.07 -50.05 -45.21
N ASP A 253 34.60 -48.90 -45.66
CA ASP A 253 36.03 -48.56 -45.53
C ASP A 253 36.46 -48.29 -44.08
N HIS A 254 35.51 -48.01 -43.17
CA HIS A 254 35.78 -47.71 -41.75
C HIS A 254 35.13 -48.75 -40.83
N PRO A 255 35.62 -50.01 -40.82
CA PRO A 255 35.04 -51.09 -40.04
C PRO A 255 35.06 -50.74 -38.56
N ARG A 256 33.90 -50.82 -37.91
CA ARG A 256 33.70 -50.49 -36.49
C ARG A 256 34.85 -51.03 -35.62
N GLY A 257 35.52 -50.13 -34.92
CA GLY A 257 36.63 -50.47 -34.02
C GLY A 257 38.01 -50.43 -34.65
N GLU A 258 38.19 -49.90 -35.86
CA GLU A 258 39.51 -49.68 -36.51
C GLU A 258 40.55 -49.00 -35.59
N GLY A 259 40.11 -48.05 -34.75
CA GLY A 259 40.96 -47.40 -33.76
C GLY A 259 41.33 -48.24 -32.53
N ASN A 260 40.72 -49.41 -32.32
CA ASN A 260 40.91 -50.23 -31.12
C ASN A 260 41.63 -51.57 -31.37
N LYS A 261 42.04 -51.84 -32.61
CA LYS A 261 42.68 -53.12 -33.01
C LYS A 261 44.20 -53.17 -32.76
N LYS A 262 44.84 -52.03 -32.43
CA LYS A 262 46.30 -51.94 -32.21
C LYS A 262 46.72 -51.81 -30.74
N LEU A 263 45.77 -51.84 -29.80
CA LEU A 263 46.02 -51.66 -28.36
C LEU A 263 45.86 -52.93 -27.52
N THR A 264 45.84 -54.10 -28.16
CA THR A 264 46.01 -55.40 -27.47
C THR A 264 47.03 -56.28 -28.21
N PRO A 265 48.34 -56.13 -27.93
CA PRO A 265 49.27 -57.23 -28.06
C PRO A 265 48.92 -58.28 -27.00
N CYS A 266 48.24 -59.34 -27.42
CA CYS A 266 48.34 -60.64 -26.77
C CYS A 266 49.65 -61.27 -27.23
N GLY A 267 50.57 -61.56 -26.30
CA GLY A 267 51.84 -62.25 -26.55
C GLY A 267 53.05 -61.48 -26.09
#